data_AF-A0A6N2Y6D7-F1
#
_entry.id   AF-A0A6N2Y6D7-F1
#
_cell.length_a   1.000
_cell.length_b   1.000
_cell.length_c   1.000
_cell.angle_alpha   90.00
_cell.angle_beta   90.00
_cell.angle_gamma   90.00
#
_symmetry.space_group_name_H-M   'P 1'
#
loop_
_entity.id
_entity.type
_entity.pdbx_description
1 polymer ?
#
loop_
_entity_poly.entity_id
_entity_poly.type
_entity_poly.pdbx_seq_one_letter_code
_entity_poly.pdbx_strand_id
1 'polypeptide(L)'
;MDTAIEKAKQKIEYLSSHEETMRIYYERERSLHERANMISSAEIRAEKKAKLEIANNLLDVLDDETISIKTGLNIEEIKTLRENK
;
A
#
# COMPACT_ATOMS: atom_id res chain seq x y z
N MET A 1 45.41 22.30 22.79
CA MET A 1 43.94 22.18 22.83
C MET A 1 43.45 22.96 21.62
N ASP A 2 43.22 22.38 20.45
CA ASP A 2 41.94 21.76 20.09
C ASP A 2 42.02 20.97 18.77
N THR A 3 43.19 20.49 18.35
CA THR A 3 43.37 19.81 17.05
C THR A 3 42.55 18.53 16.89
N ALA A 4 42.25 17.82 17.98
CA ALA A 4 41.39 16.64 17.97
C ALA A 4 39.91 17.01 17.83
N ILE A 5 39.46 18.07 18.52
CA ILE A 5 38.10 18.59 18.44
C ILE A 5 37.84 19.17 17.04
N GLU A 6 38.83 19.85 16.46
CA GLU A 6 38.73 20.42 15.11
C GLU A 6 38.69 19.35 14.01
N LYS A 7 39.49 18.29 14.15
CA LYS A 7 39.40 17.11 13.25
C LYS A 7 38.07 16.37 13.39
N ALA A 8 37.53 16.28 14.60
CA ALA A 8 36.21 15.68 14.83
C ALA A 8 35.10 16.53 14.19
N LYS A 9 35.16 17.86 14.34
CA LYS A 9 34.22 18.79 13.70
C LYS A 9 34.29 18.71 12.18
N GLN A 10 35.47 18.72 11.57
CA GLN A 10 35.61 18.56 10.11
C GLN A 10 35.07 17.22 9.60
N LYS A 11 35.23 16.15 10.38
CA LYS A 11 34.68 14.82 10.02
C LYS A 11 33.16 14.81 10.10
N ILE A 12 32.59 15.43 11.15
CA ILE A 12 31.13 15.58 11.33
C ILE A 12 30.56 16.46 10.22
N GLU A 13 31.23 17.58 9.92
CA GLU A 13 30.87 18.49 8.83
C GLU A 13 30.89 17.75 7.50
N TYR A 14 31.96 17.03 7.15
CA TYR A 14 32.04 16.18 5.95
C TYR A 14 30.93 15.13 5.84
N LEU A 15 30.56 14.47 6.95
CA LEU A 15 29.45 13.51 7.00
C LEU A 15 28.07 14.19 6.90
N SER A 16 27.96 15.44 7.36
CA SER A 16 26.73 16.25 7.29
C SER A 16 26.58 17.00 5.96
N SER A 17 27.69 17.33 5.29
CA SER A 17 27.78 17.90 3.95
C SER A 17 27.61 16.85 2.85
N HIS A 18 27.54 15.56 3.21
CA HIS A 18 27.21 14.45 2.32
C HIS A 18 25.71 14.50 1.96
N GLU A 19 25.32 15.45 1.12
CA GLU A 19 24.01 15.47 0.46
C GLU A 19 23.67 14.08 -0.12
N GLU A 20 24.67 13.35 -0.60
CA GLU A 20 24.55 12.02 -1.16
C GLU A 20 24.18 10.96 -0.10
N THR A 21 24.72 11.02 1.12
CA THR A 21 24.31 10.09 2.20
C THR A 21 22.90 10.37 2.69
N MET A 22 22.54 11.64 2.84
CA MET A 22 21.17 12.03 3.19
C MET A 22 20.18 11.66 2.07
N ARG A 23 20.59 11.80 0.81
CA ARG A 23 19.81 11.37 -0.35
C ARG A 23 19.61 9.87 -0.37
N ILE A 24 20.66 9.06 -0.13
CA ILE A 24 20.55 7.60 -0.05
C ILE A 24 19.62 7.18 1.08
N TYR A 25 19.71 7.82 2.24
CA TYR A 25 18.81 7.54 3.36
C TYR A 25 17.36 7.89 3.02
N TYR A 26 17.12 9.09 2.49
CA TYR A 26 15.81 9.56 2.07
C TYR A 26 15.20 8.68 0.96
N GLU A 27 15.98 8.31 -0.04
CA GLU A 27 15.57 7.41 -1.11
C GLU A 27 15.23 6.01 -0.60
N ARG A 28 15.99 5.49 0.37
CA ARG A 28 15.71 4.21 1.01
C ARG A 28 14.40 4.26 1.78
N GLU A 29 14.21 5.30 2.60
CA GLU A 29 12.98 5.50 3.37
C GLU A 29 11.77 5.62 2.43
N ARG A 30 11.88 6.45 1.39
CA ARG A 30 10.86 6.58 0.35
C ARG A 30 10.57 5.25 -0.34
N SER A 31 11.60 4.48 -0.71
CA SER A 31 11.42 3.18 -1.36
C SER A 31 10.71 2.18 -0.45
N LEU A 32 10.98 2.19 0.85
CA LEU A 32 10.28 1.34 1.82
C LEU A 32 8.79 1.72 1.91
N HIS A 33 8.47 3.01 1.97
CA HIS A 33 7.09 3.49 1.96
C HIS A 33 6.36 3.14 0.66
N GLU A 34 7.00 3.34 -0.50
CA GLU A 34 6.42 2.99 -1.80
C GLU A 34 6.15 1.48 -1.89
N ARG A 35 7.08 0.64 -1.41
CA ARG A 35 6.88 -0.82 -1.35
C ARG A 35 5.73 -1.21 -0.42
N ALA A 36 5.64 -0.60 0.76
CA ALA A 36 4.55 -0.87 1.70
C ALA A 36 3.19 -0.50 1.09
N ASN A 37 3.09 0.67 0.47
CA ASN A 37 1.88 1.12 -0.23
C ASN A 37 1.53 0.18 -1.40
N MET A 38 2.53 -0.27 -2.15
CA MET A 38 2.32 -1.20 -3.26
C MET A 38 1.73 -2.52 -2.77
N ILE A 39 2.29 -3.12 -1.70
CA ILE A 39 1.80 -4.37 -1.11
C ILE A 39 0.37 -4.19 -0.59
N SER A 40 0.12 -3.15 0.22
CA SER A 40 -1.21 -2.86 0.75
C SER A 40 -2.25 -2.67 -0.37
N SER A 41 -1.90 -1.95 -1.43
CA SER A 41 -2.78 -1.77 -2.59
C SER A 41 -3.04 -3.07 -3.36
N ALA A 42 -2.09 -4.02 -3.35
CA ALA A 42 -2.24 -5.31 -3.99
C ALA A 42 -3.17 -6.22 -3.17
N GLU A 43 -3.01 -6.25 -1.85
CA GLU A 43 -3.88 -7.00 -0.93
C GLU A 43 -5.33 -6.53 -1.00
N ILE A 44 -5.57 -5.22 -0.95
CA ILE A 44 -6.92 -4.64 -1.06
C ILE A 44 -7.57 -5.03 -2.41
N ARG A 45 -6.81 -4.98 -3.51
CA ARG A 45 -7.30 -5.39 -4.83
C ARG A 45 -7.58 -6.88 -4.90
N ALA A 46 -6.75 -7.71 -4.29
CA ALA A 46 -6.95 -9.15 -4.25
C ALA A 46 -8.19 -9.53 -3.45
N GLU A 47 -8.38 -8.91 -2.27
CA GLU A 47 -9.56 -9.12 -1.43
C GLU A 47 -10.83 -8.69 -2.17
N LYS A 48 -10.83 -7.52 -2.83
CA LYS A 48 -11.98 -7.07 -3.63
C LYS A 48 -12.30 -8.05 -4.76
N LYS A 49 -11.28 -8.55 -5.48
CA LYS A 49 -11.49 -9.56 -6.54
C LYS A 49 -12.10 -10.85 -5.99
N ALA A 50 -11.61 -11.35 -4.87
CA ALA A 50 -12.16 -12.56 -4.24
C ALA A 50 -13.63 -12.38 -3.85
N LYS A 51 -13.99 -11.22 -3.28
CA LYS A 51 -15.40 -10.89 -2.96
C LYS A 51 -16.29 -10.88 -4.21
N LEU A 52 -15.81 -10.29 -5.31
CA LEU A 52 -16.54 -10.25 -6.58
C LEU A 52 -16.72 -11.64 -7.19
N GLU A 53 -15.71 -12.51 -7.11
CA GLU A 53 -15.79 -13.89 -7.59
C GLU A 53 -16.81 -14.70 -6.79
N ILE A 54 -16.79 -14.58 -5.46
CA ILE A 54 -17.79 -15.21 -4.58
C ILE A 54 -19.19 -14.68 -4.92
N ALA A 55 -19.36 -13.38 -5.08
CA ALA A 55 -20.65 -12.79 -5.46
C ALA A 55 -21.17 -13.37 -6.78
N ASN A 56 -20.33 -13.43 -7.82
CA ASN A 56 -20.70 -13.97 -9.14
C ASN A 56 -21.21 -15.42 -9.07
N ASN A 57 -20.56 -16.25 -8.25
CA ASN A 57 -20.95 -17.64 -8.06
C ASN A 57 -22.27 -17.79 -7.29
N LEU A 58 -22.64 -16.80 -6.47
CA LEU A 58 -23.86 -16.81 -5.67
C LEU A 58 -25.07 -16.20 -6.39
N LEU A 59 -24.87 -15.43 -7.48
CA LEU A 59 -25.94 -14.73 -8.20
C LEU A 59 -27.09 -15.65 -8.65
N ASP A 60 -26.80 -16.89 -9.02
CA ASP A 60 -27.84 -17.83 -9.52
C ASP A 60 -28.64 -18.50 -8.41
N VAL A 61 -28.20 -18.36 -7.16
CA VAL A 61 -28.74 -19.11 -6.01
C VAL A 61 -29.37 -18.18 -4.97
N LEU A 62 -28.84 -16.96 -4.83
CA LEU A 62 -29.22 -16.01 -3.79
C LEU A 62 -29.69 -14.66 -4.37
N ASP A 63 -30.49 -13.96 -3.58
CA ASP A 63 -30.90 -12.58 -3.86
C ASP A 63 -29.78 -11.56 -3.55
N ASP A 64 -29.94 -10.35 -4.09
CA ASP A 64 -28.91 -9.32 -4.02
C ASP A 64 -28.62 -8.81 -2.60
N GLU A 65 -29.64 -8.76 -1.73
CA GLU A 65 -29.48 -8.32 -0.33
C GLU A 65 -28.65 -9.34 0.46
N THR A 66 -28.96 -10.63 0.31
CA THR A 66 -28.21 -11.71 0.96
C THR A 66 -26.76 -11.73 0.48
N ILE A 67 -26.52 -11.62 -0.83
CA ILE A 67 -25.15 -11.60 -1.38
C ILE A 67 -24.38 -10.37 -0.87
N SER A 68 -25.00 -9.20 -0.85
CA SER A 68 -24.41 -7.97 -0.31
C SER A 68 -23.97 -8.16 1.15
N ILE A 69 -24.84 -8.70 2.01
CA ILE A 69 -24.54 -8.97 3.42
C ILE A 69 -23.39 -9.98 3.58
N LYS A 70 -23.36 -11.05 2.78
CA LYS A 70 -22.38 -12.13 2.92
C LYS A 70 -21.01 -11.79 2.34
N THR A 71 -20.95 -10.98 1.30
CA THR A 71 -19.70 -10.58 0.64
C THR A 71 -19.15 -9.25 1.15
N GLY A 72 -20.00 -8.44 1.80
CA GLY A 72 -19.66 -7.08 2.23
C GLY A 72 -19.55 -6.09 1.07
N LEU A 73 -20.07 -6.44 -0.12
CA LEU A 73 -20.15 -5.55 -1.28
C LEU A 73 -21.40 -4.69 -1.21
N ASN A 74 -21.37 -3.52 -1.86
CA ASN A 74 -22.55 -2.68 -1.97
C ASN A 74 -23.62 -3.41 -2.80
N ILE A 75 -24.89 -3.28 -2.40
CA ILE A 75 -26.00 -3.85 -3.14
C ILE A 75 -26.07 -3.36 -4.59
N GLU A 76 -25.65 -2.11 -4.84
CA GLU A 76 -25.55 -1.58 -6.21
C GLU A 76 -24.49 -2.34 -7.03
N GLU A 77 -23.34 -2.68 -6.43
CA GLU A 77 -22.31 -3.48 -7.10
C GLU A 77 -22.86 -4.88 -7.47
N ILE A 78 -23.65 -5.50 -6.58
CA ILE A 78 -24.28 -6.80 -6.85
C ILE A 78 -25.29 -6.71 -8.00
N LYS A 79 -26.14 -5.67 -8.01
CA LYS A 79 -27.10 -5.43 -9.09
C LYS A 79 -26.39 -5.25 -10.44
N THR A 80 -25.32 -4.46 -10.46
CA THR A 80 -24.49 -4.30 -11.66
C THR A 80 -23.85 -5.61 -12.10
N LEU A 81 -23.39 -6.47 -11.19
CA LEU A 81 -22.87 -7.79 -11.56
C LEU A 81 -23.96 -8.67 -12.19
N ARG A 82 -25.18 -8.62 -11.68
CA ARG A 82 -26.31 -9.38 -12.22
C ARG A 82 -26.75 -8.90 -13.60
N GLU A 83 -26.74 -7.58 -13.83
CA GLU A 83 -27.06 -6.98 -15.12
C GLU A 83 -26.02 -7.28 -16.22
N ASN A 84 -24.75 -7.48 -15.85
CA ASN A 84 -23.65 -7.73 -16.77
C ASN A 84 -23.34 -9.21 -17.01
N LYS A 85 -24.20 -10.12 -16.52
CA LYS A 85 -24.04 -11.57 -16.67
C LYS A 85 -24.70 -12.08 -17.96
#